data_AF-A0A535DCA2-F1
#
_entry.id   AF-A0A535DCA2-F1
#
_cell.length_a   1.000
_cell.length_b   1.000
_cell.length_c   1.000
_cell.angle_alpha   90.00
_cell.angle_beta   90.00
_cell.angle_gamma   90.00
#
_symmetry.space_group_name_H-M   'P 1'
#
loop_
_entity.id
_entity.type
_entity.pdbx_description
1 polymer ?
#
loop_
_entity_poly.entity_id
_entity_poly.type
_entity_poly.pdbx_seq_one_letter_code
_entity_poly.pdbx_strand_id
1 'polypeptide(L)'
;MDDGEIDRILSRCEHQLGSGRVPDLRAEGFWRAVAAIKRRADLVGRYADRAAEIDLAAFHARVAIRMSAVGGIALLVLGTLFGLVVLWLAAAFQHPTRELLVLIGMGAMLVCTHDLAHFVVGSISGIRFTDWFIDLPRVPYPGLKIEYGSYLRVPPATRAWMHASGAIVSKVVPFLVLLYAVSIACDAWAVIVLAAIGIVSIVTDVLFSVKASDWKRYAREMRLARR
;
A
#
# COMPACT_ATOMS: atom_id res chain seq x y z
N MET A 1 -18.33 -12.26 19.28
CA MET A 1 -18.85 -12.42 17.92
C MET A 1 -18.70 -13.87 17.57
N ASP A 2 -19.82 -14.56 17.55
CA ASP A 2 -19.94 -15.98 17.21
C ASP A 2 -20.11 -16.17 15.69
N ASP A 3 -20.15 -17.42 15.23
CA ASP A 3 -20.33 -17.76 13.82
C ASP A 3 -21.64 -17.22 13.23
N GLY A 4 -22.73 -17.27 14.01
CA GLY A 4 -24.04 -16.81 13.55
C GLY A 4 -24.11 -15.29 13.36
N GLU A 5 -23.40 -14.51 14.18
CA GLU A 5 -23.25 -13.06 13.99
C GLU A 5 -22.38 -12.73 12.78
N ILE A 6 -21.27 -13.46 12.57
CA ILE A 6 -20.42 -13.29 11.36
C ILE A 6 -21.23 -13.57 10.11
N ASP A 7 -21.92 -14.71 10.06
CA ASP A 7 -22.70 -15.14 8.90
C ASP A 7 -23.79 -14.11 8.56
N ARG A 8 -24.55 -13.64 9.55
CA ARG A 8 -25.58 -12.61 9.35
C ARG A 8 -25.02 -11.30 8.78
N ILE A 9 -23.84 -10.86 9.25
CA ILE A 9 -23.19 -9.64 8.75
C ILE A 9 -22.78 -9.82 7.29
N LEU A 10 -22.13 -10.94 6.95
CA LEU A 10 -21.68 -11.20 5.58
C LEU A 10 -22.87 -11.33 4.62
N SER A 11 -23.88 -12.12 4.99
CA SER A 11 -25.10 -12.32 4.21
C SER A 11 -25.86 -11.01 3.95
N ARG A 12 -25.84 -10.08 4.91
CA ARG A 12 -26.43 -8.74 4.71
C ARG A 12 -25.64 -7.91 3.70
N CYS A 13 -24.31 -7.94 3.76
CA CYS A 13 -23.47 -7.22 2.79
C CYS A 13 -23.65 -7.79 1.38
N GLU A 14 -23.69 -9.12 1.25
CA GLU A 14 -23.96 -9.83 -0.01
C GLU A 14 -25.32 -9.43 -0.58
N HIS A 15 -26.37 -9.39 0.25
CA HIS A 15 -27.70 -9.00 -0.19
C HIS A 15 -27.75 -7.55 -0.70
N GLN A 16 -27.09 -6.61 -0.01
CA GLN A 16 -27.04 -5.21 -0.47
C GLN A 16 -26.32 -5.08 -1.81
N LEU A 17 -25.17 -5.76 -1.97
CA LEU A 17 -24.43 -5.81 -3.24
C LEU A 17 -25.27 -6.42 -4.36
N GLY A 18 -25.97 -7.53 -4.09
CA GLY A 18 -26.87 -8.18 -5.04
C GLY A 18 -28.06 -7.33 -5.46
N SER A 19 -28.50 -6.39 -4.59
CA SER A 19 -29.54 -5.40 -4.90
C SER A 19 -29.05 -4.19 -5.70
N GLY A 20 -27.76 -4.15 -6.09
CA GLY A 20 -27.15 -3.02 -6.78
C GLY A 20 -26.81 -1.83 -5.87
N ARG A 21 -26.95 -1.97 -4.55
CA ARG A 21 -26.53 -0.94 -3.57
C ARG A 21 -25.07 -1.15 -3.21
N VAL A 22 -24.33 -0.05 -3.07
CA VAL A 22 -22.95 -0.08 -2.53
C VAL A 22 -23.04 -0.01 -1.00
N PRO A 23 -22.76 -1.10 -0.26
CA PRO A 23 -22.87 -1.09 1.18
C PRO A 23 -21.78 -0.21 1.82
N ASP A 24 -22.13 0.53 2.87
CA ASP A 24 -21.13 1.02 3.81
C ASP A 24 -20.69 -0.15 4.70
N LEU A 25 -19.63 -0.85 4.27
CA LEU A 25 -19.06 -1.99 4.99
C LEU A 25 -18.75 -1.69 6.46
N ARG A 26 -18.41 -0.43 6.80
CA ARG A 26 -18.14 -0.06 8.19
C ARG A 26 -19.44 -0.02 8.99
N ALA A 27 -20.47 0.63 8.46
CA ALA A 27 -21.78 0.71 9.11
C ALA A 27 -22.42 -0.68 9.30
N GLU A 28 -22.26 -1.56 8.31
CA GLU A 28 -22.79 -2.93 8.37
C GLU A 28 -22.00 -3.87 9.29
N GLY A 29 -20.87 -3.42 9.86
CA GLY A 29 -20.07 -4.22 10.78
C GLY A 29 -19.15 -5.25 10.10
N PHE A 30 -19.01 -5.21 8.77
CA PHE A 30 -18.14 -6.10 8.00
C PHE A 30 -16.71 -6.16 8.58
N TRP A 31 -16.13 -5.00 8.89
CA TRP A 31 -14.77 -4.95 9.46
C TRP A 31 -14.67 -5.57 10.87
N ARG A 32 -15.77 -5.60 11.63
CA ARG A 32 -15.82 -6.31 12.93
C ARG A 32 -15.85 -7.81 12.72
N ALA A 33 -16.63 -8.30 11.75
CA ALA A 33 -16.67 -9.72 11.36
C ALA A 33 -15.30 -10.19 10.87
N VAL A 34 -14.68 -9.43 9.96
CA VAL A 34 -13.31 -9.67 9.49
C VAL A 34 -12.29 -9.69 10.63
N ALA A 35 -12.40 -8.77 11.59
CA ALA A 35 -11.51 -8.78 12.76
C ALA A 35 -11.73 -10.01 13.66
N ALA A 36 -12.94 -10.57 13.71
CA ALA A 36 -13.21 -11.83 14.41
C ALA A 36 -12.59 -13.02 13.65
N ILE A 37 -12.74 -13.08 12.32
CA ILE A 37 -12.12 -14.10 11.46
C ILE A 37 -10.59 -14.08 11.64
N LYS A 38 -9.95 -12.90 11.62
CA LYS A 38 -8.51 -12.76 11.83
C LYS A 38 -7.99 -13.31 13.16
N ARG A 39 -8.83 -13.36 14.20
CA ARG A 39 -8.46 -13.83 15.54
C ARG A 39 -8.65 -15.35 15.71
N ARG A 40 -9.36 -15.99 14.78
CA ARG A 40 -9.78 -17.39 14.88
C ARG A 40 -9.44 -18.12 13.60
N ALA A 41 -8.31 -18.84 13.59
CA ALA A 41 -7.78 -19.50 12.40
C ALA A 41 -8.76 -20.54 11.82
N ASP A 42 -9.56 -21.19 12.67
CA ASP A 42 -10.62 -22.12 12.30
C ASP A 42 -11.70 -21.49 11.39
N LEU A 43 -11.91 -20.18 11.50
CA LEU A 43 -12.90 -19.45 10.71
C LEU A 43 -12.40 -19.03 9.33
N VAL A 44 -11.08 -19.02 9.12
CA VAL A 44 -10.48 -18.55 7.87
C VAL A 44 -10.91 -19.44 6.72
N GLY A 45 -10.85 -20.76 6.88
CA GLY A 45 -11.27 -21.71 5.84
C GLY A 45 -12.74 -21.56 5.45
N ARG A 46 -13.60 -21.13 6.37
CA ARG A 46 -15.05 -21.01 6.17
C ARG A 46 -15.48 -19.67 5.56
N TYR A 47 -14.85 -18.57 5.98
CA TYR A 47 -15.34 -17.22 5.69
C TYR A 47 -14.39 -16.35 4.86
N ALA A 48 -13.15 -16.76 4.62
CA ALA A 48 -12.17 -15.91 3.93
C ALA A 48 -12.60 -15.55 2.50
N ASP A 49 -13.15 -16.51 1.75
CA ASP A 49 -13.53 -16.28 0.35
C ASP A 49 -14.77 -15.38 0.25
N ARG A 50 -15.79 -15.63 1.07
CA ARG A 50 -16.96 -14.73 1.17
C ARG A 50 -16.55 -13.31 1.54
N ALA A 51 -15.66 -13.16 2.53
CA ALA A 51 -15.16 -11.85 2.91
C ALA A 51 -14.38 -11.18 1.75
N ALA A 52 -13.62 -11.94 0.97
CA ALA A 52 -12.90 -11.44 -0.20
C ALA A 52 -13.84 -10.96 -1.31
N GLU A 53 -14.87 -11.75 -1.63
CA GLU A 53 -15.88 -11.42 -2.64
C GLU A 53 -16.64 -10.14 -2.28
N ILE A 54 -17.08 -10.01 -1.03
CA ILE A 54 -17.76 -8.80 -0.53
C ILE A 54 -16.84 -7.57 -0.61
N ASP A 55 -15.60 -7.68 -0.12
CA ASP A 55 -14.64 -6.57 -0.13
C ASP A 55 -14.25 -6.14 -1.55
N LEU A 56 -14.11 -7.09 -2.47
CA LEU A 56 -13.81 -6.82 -3.87
C LEU A 56 -14.99 -6.18 -4.60
N ALA A 57 -16.20 -6.72 -4.44
CA ALA A 57 -17.40 -6.19 -5.06
C ALA A 57 -17.72 -4.77 -4.56
N ALA A 58 -17.64 -4.53 -3.25
CA ALA A 58 -17.82 -3.20 -2.68
C ALA A 58 -16.73 -2.22 -3.14
N PHE A 59 -15.49 -2.69 -3.32
CA PHE A 59 -14.41 -1.88 -3.87
C PHE A 59 -14.65 -1.50 -5.33
N HIS A 60 -14.99 -2.46 -6.20
CA HIS A 60 -15.28 -2.21 -7.62
C HIS A 60 -16.48 -1.30 -7.84
N ALA A 61 -17.47 -1.36 -6.97
CA ALA A 61 -18.65 -0.49 -7.05
C ALA A 61 -18.35 0.95 -6.59
N ARG A 62 -17.31 1.16 -5.79
CA ARG A 62 -16.93 2.46 -5.23
C ARG A 62 -15.83 3.17 -6.01
N VAL A 63 -14.85 2.43 -6.52
CA VAL A 63 -13.62 2.99 -7.10
C VAL A 63 -13.68 2.96 -8.62
N ALA A 64 -13.80 4.15 -9.21
CA ALA A 64 -13.94 4.30 -10.65
C ALA A 64 -12.61 4.13 -11.41
N ILE A 65 -11.52 4.72 -10.90
CA ILE A 65 -10.21 4.64 -11.54
C ILE A 65 -9.49 3.40 -11.02
N ARG A 66 -9.57 2.33 -11.81
CA ARG A 66 -8.90 1.06 -11.53
C ARG A 66 -8.51 0.33 -12.81
N MET A 67 -7.50 -0.52 -12.69
CA MET A 67 -7.10 -1.48 -13.72
C MET A 67 -6.63 -2.77 -13.05
N SER A 68 -6.35 -3.81 -13.84
CA SER A 68 -5.81 -5.06 -13.29
C SER A 68 -4.50 -4.82 -12.54
N ALA A 69 -4.27 -5.59 -11.47
CA ALA A 69 -3.01 -5.50 -10.72
C ALA A 69 -1.79 -5.68 -11.63
N VAL A 70 -1.85 -6.58 -12.61
CA VAL A 70 -0.75 -6.81 -13.58
C VAL A 70 -0.43 -5.53 -14.37
N GLY A 71 -1.45 -4.83 -14.89
CA GLY A 71 -1.25 -3.57 -15.61
C GLY A 71 -0.66 -2.48 -14.71
N GLY A 72 -1.15 -2.38 -13.47
CA GLY A 72 -0.61 -1.46 -12.48
C GLY A 72 0.83 -1.76 -12.08
N ILE A 73 1.17 -3.03 -11.87
CA ILE A 73 2.55 -3.47 -11.57
C ILE A 73 3.47 -3.14 -12.75
N ALA A 74 3.05 -3.39 -13.98
CA ALA A 74 3.82 -3.02 -15.16
C ALA A 74 4.08 -1.51 -15.19
N LEU A 75 3.06 -0.68 -14.92
CA LEU A 75 3.20 0.77 -14.82
C LEU A 75 4.18 1.20 -13.72
N LEU A 76 4.11 0.59 -12.53
CA LEU A 76 5.02 0.88 -11.42
C LEU A 76 6.46 0.46 -11.74
N VAL A 77 6.67 -0.67 -12.41
CA VAL A 77 7.99 -1.10 -12.88
C VAL A 77 8.53 -0.12 -13.91
N LEU A 78 7.73 0.27 -14.90
CA LEU A 78 8.12 1.26 -15.91
C LEU A 78 8.46 2.62 -15.27
N GLY A 79 7.67 3.07 -14.27
CA GLY A 79 7.95 4.29 -13.53
C GLY A 79 9.24 4.23 -12.72
N THR A 80 9.56 3.06 -12.15
CA THR A 80 10.84 2.80 -11.46
C THR A 80 12.00 2.84 -12.44
N LEU A 81 11.89 2.16 -13.58
CA LEU A 81 12.90 2.19 -14.65
C LEU A 81 13.10 3.62 -15.18
N PHE A 82 12.03 4.37 -15.39
CA PHE A 82 12.09 5.78 -15.74
C PHE A 82 12.86 6.59 -14.69
N GLY A 83 12.55 6.42 -13.40
CA GLY A 83 13.27 7.07 -12.31
C GLY A 83 14.77 6.76 -12.33
N LEU A 84 15.16 5.50 -12.53
CA LEU A 84 16.55 5.08 -12.65
C LEU A 84 17.25 5.71 -13.87
N VAL A 85 16.61 5.72 -15.03
CA VAL A 85 17.15 6.33 -16.26
C VAL A 85 17.33 7.83 -16.08
N VAL A 86 16.36 8.53 -15.48
CA VAL A 86 16.45 9.95 -15.18
C VAL A 86 17.60 10.25 -14.21
N LEU A 87 17.74 9.45 -13.15
CA LEU A 87 18.86 9.58 -12.22
C LEU A 87 20.20 9.38 -12.92
N TRP A 88 20.33 8.33 -13.74
CA TRP A 88 21.55 8.06 -14.52
C TRP A 88 21.88 9.21 -15.47
N LEU A 89 20.89 9.73 -16.20
CA LEU A 89 21.06 10.86 -17.12
C LEU A 89 21.47 12.14 -16.39
N ALA A 90 21.02 12.36 -15.14
CA ALA A 90 21.28 13.58 -14.40
C ALA A 90 22.79 13.92 -14.33
N ALA A 91 23.65 12.91 -14.23
CA ALA A 91 25.11 13.09 -14.16
C ALA A 91 25.71 13.73 -15.43
N ALA A 92 25.03 13.67 -16.57
CA ALA A 92 25.47 14.26 -17.83
C ALA A 92 25.11 15.75 -17.97
N PHE A 93 24.28 16.30 -17.08
CA PHE A 93 23.81 17.67 -17.16
C PHE A 93 24.54 18.58 -16.16
N GLN A 94 24.51 19.88 -16.46
CA GLN A 94 25.01 20.92 -15.56
C GLN A 94 23.87 21.48 -14.69
N HIS A 95 24.24 22.28 -13.71
CA HIS A 95 23.29 23.06 -12.91
C HIS A 95 22.46 24.01 -13.79
N PRO A 96 21.13 24.18 -13.56
CA PRO A 96 20.29 23.51 -12.56
C PRO A 96 19.61 22.22 -13.03
N THR A 97 19.81 21.83 -14.29
CA THR A 97 19.11 20.70 -14.90
C THR A 97 19.43 19.38 -14.20
N ARG A 98 20.69 19.18 -13.80
CA ARG A 98 21.10 18.00 -13.01
C ARG A 98 20.27 17.83 -11.74
N GLU A 99 20.15 18.87 -10.94
CA GLU A 99 19.43 18.83 -9.67
C GLU A 99 17.92 18.59 -9.88
N LEU A 100 17.33 19.22 -10.90
CA LEU A 100 15.93 18.99 -11.26
C LEU A 100 15.69 17.54 -11.68
N LEU A 101 16.56 16.96 -12.50
CA LEU A 101 16.47 15.56 -12.89
C LEU A 101 16.63 14.63 -11.68
N VAL A 102 17.54 14.93 -10.74
CA VAL A 102 17.64 14.16 -9.49
C VAL A 102 16.34 14.18 -8.69
N LEU A 103 15.69 15.34 -8.56
CA LEU A 103 14.42 15.45 -7.84
C LEU A 103 13.27 14.72 -8.56
N ILE A 104 13.21 14.79 -9.89
CA ILE A 104 12.24 14.06 -10.70
C ILE A 104 12.46 12.55 -10.54
N GLY A 105 13.70 12.10 -10.68
CA GLY A 105 14.08 10.70 -10.51
C GLY A 105 13.74 10.18 -9.10
N MET A 106 14.05 10.96 -8.07
CA MET A 106 13.67 10.66 -6.68
C MET A 106 12.15 10.51 -6.54
N GLY A 107 11.37 11.46 -7.06
CA GLY A 107 9.91 11.43 -6.98
C GLY A 107 9.32 10.18 -7.65
N ALA A 108 9.80 9.85 -8.85
CA ALA A 108 9.40 8.65 -9.57
C ALA A 108 9.73 7.37 -8.78
N MET A 109 10.96 7.28 -8.26
CA MET A 109 11.39 6.15 -7.41
C MET A 109 10.50 6.04 -6.17
N LEU A 110 10.25 7.14 -5.46
CA LEU A 110 9.50 7.17 -4.22
C LEU A 110 8.06 6.64 -4.40
N VAL A 111 7.36 7.14 -5.42
CA VAL A 111 5.97 6.75 -5.70
C VAL A 111 5.90 5.29 -6.15
N CYS A 112 6.76 4.89 -7.10
CA CYS A 112 6.63 3.58 -7.73
C CYS A 112 7.12 2.45 -6.82
N THR A 113 8.22 2.67 -6.10
CA THR A 113 8.82 1.60 -5.28
C THR A 113 8.05 1.32 -4.00
N HIS A 114 7.21 2.26 -3.52
CA HIS A 114 6.35 2.05 -2.36
C HIS A 114 5.36 0.90 -2.58
N ASP A 115 4.53 1.00 -3.62
CA ASP A 115 3.55 -0.04 -3.98
C ASP A 115 4.22 -1.32 -4.44
N LEU A 116 5.36 -1.23 -5.16
CA LEU A 116 6.14 -2.41 -5.53
C LEU A 116 6.70 -3.14 -4.31
N ALA A 117 7.08 -2.44 -3.24
CA ALA A 117 7.53 -3.09 -2.00
C ALA A 117 6.41 -3.92 -1.38
N HIS A 118 5.19 -3.36 -1.28
CA HIS A 118 4.01 -4.10 -0.85
C HIS A 118 3.74 -5.31 -1.72
N PHE A 119 3.81 -5.13 -3.05
CA PHE A 119 3.60 -6.19 -4.02
C PHE A 119 4.61 -7.32 -3.85
N VAL A 120 5.91 -7.01 -3.81
CA VAL A 120 6.99 -8.00 -3.72
C VAL A 120 6.90 -8.76 -2.40
N VAL A 121 6.86 -8.06 -1.27
CA VAL A 121 6.79 -8.69 0.06
C VAL A 121 5.49 -9.46 0.22
N GLY A 122 4.37 -8.91 -0.26
CA GLY A 122 3.07 -9.58 -0.26
C GLY A 122 3.07 -10.86 -1.09
N SER A 123 3.57 -10.81 -2.32
CA SER A 123 3.56 -11.94 -3.25
C SER A 123 4.46 -13.08 -2.76
N ILE A 124 5.67 -12.78 -2.27
CA ILE A 124 6.56 -13.77 -1.63
C ILE A 124 5.86 -14.44 -0.43
N SER A 125 5.00 -13.69 0.26
CA SER A 125 4.24 -14.15 1.42
C SER A 125 2.94 -14.88 1.07
N GLY A 126 2.61 -15.04 -0.22
CA GLY A 126 1.35 -15.65 -0.68
C GLY A 126 0.12 -14.74 -0.66
N ILE A 127 0.31 -13.42 -0.46
CA ILE A 127 -0.76 -12.42 -0.57
C ILE A 127 -0.89 -12.01 -2.03
N ARG A 128 -2.11 -12.10 -2.57
CA ARG A 128 -2.42 -11.68 -3.94
C ARG A 128 -2.98 -10.26 -3.98
N PHE A 129 -2.98 -9.67 -5.17
CA PHE A 129 -3.51 -8.34 -5.46
C PHE A 129 -4.41 -8.43 -6.68
N THR A 130 -5.55 -7.74 -6.64
CA THR A 130 -6.57 -7.80 -7.72
C THR A 130 -6.48 -6.63 -8.67
N ASP A 131 -6.38 -5.42 -8.13
CA ASP A 131 -6.49 -4.18 -8.89
C ASP A 131 -5.40 -3.19 -8.46
N TRP A 132 -4.96 -2.38 -9.41
CA TRP A 132 -4.34 -1.09 -9.14
C TRP A 132 -5.40 -0.01 -9.24
N PHE A 133 -5.33 1.02 -8.38
CA PHE A 133 -6.38 2.04 -8.33
C PHE A 133 -5.91 3.40 -7.84
N ILE A 134 -6.74 4.41 -8.09
CA ILE A 134 -6.68 5.73 -7.48
C ILE A 134 -8.08 6.05 -6.90
N ASP A 135 -8.18 6.35 -5.60
CA ASP A 135 -9.45 6.57 -4.89
C ASP A 135 -9.73 8.07 -4.72
N LEU A 136 -10.04 8.77 -5.81
CA LEU A 136 -10.39 10.19 -5.78
C LEU A 136 -11.79 10.43 -5.18
N PRO A 137 -12.01 11.52 -4.41
CA PRO A 137 -11.03 12.53 -3.96
C PRO A 137 -10.34 12.17 -2.64
N ARG A 138 -10.59 10.98 -2.06
CA ARG A 138 -10.17 10.63 -0.70
C ARG A 138 -8.67 10.36 -0.58
N VAL A 139 -8.11 9.65 -1.55
CA VAL A 139 -6.70 9.25 -1.63
C VAL A 139 -6.23 9.46 -3.08
N PRO A 140 -5.60 10.60 -3.40
CA PRO A 140 -5.21 10.95 -4.77
C PRO A 140 -3.93 10.27 -5.25
N TYR A 141 -3.50 9.21 -4.57
CA TYR A 141 -2.28 8.47 -4.87
C TYR A 141 -2.62 7.05 -5.32
N PRO A 142 -1.79 6.43 -6.16
CA PRO A 142 -1.97 5.05 -6.56
C PRO A 142 -1.94 4.11 -5.36
N GLY A 143 -2.57 2.95 -5.50
CA GLY A 143 -2.47 1.86 -4.55
C GLY A 143 -2.81 0.51 -5.18
N LEU A 144 -2.39 -0.56 -4.50
CA LEU A 144 -2.71 -1.93 -4.87
C LEU A 144 -3.78 -2.51 -3.93
N LYS A 145 -4.86 -3.01 -4.52
CA LYS A 145 -5.94 -3.69 -3.80
C LYS A 145 -5.49 -5.10 -3.47
N ILE A 146 -5.33 -5.37 -2.18
CA ILE A 146 -5.08 -6.70 -1.65
C ILE A 146 -6.30 -7.60 -1.89
N GLU A 147 -6.08 -8.81 -2.38
CA GLU A 147 -7.09 -9.86 -2.43
C GLU A 147 -7.26 -10.42 -1.01
N TYR A 148 -8.41 -10.12 -0.39
CA TYR A 148 -8.55 -10.26 1.04
C TYR A 148 -8.57 -11.72 1.54
N GLY A 149 -8.96 -12.67 0.68
CA GLY A 149 -9.02 -14.09 1.00
C GLY A 149 -7.63 -14.69 1.16
N SER A 150 -6.70 -14.41 0.24
CA SER A 150 -5.28 -14.78 0.41
C SER A 150 -4.66 -14.05 1.61
N TYR A 151 -4.98 -12.77 1.78
CA TYR A 151 -4.50 -12.00 2.94
C TYR A 151 -4.91 -12.63 4.27
N LEU A 152 -6.17 -13.06 4.45
CA LEU A 152 -6.63 -13.68 5.70
C LEU A 152 -5.95 -15.02 6.02
N ARG A 153 -5.48 -15.74 5.00
CA ARG A 153 -4.80 -17.04 5.14
C ARG A 153 -3.33 -16.93 5.52
N VAL A 154 -2.73 -15.77 5.33
CA VAL A 154 -1.31 -15.53 5.65
C VAL A 154 -1.16 -15.18 7.14
N PRO A 155 -0.11 -15.66 7.85
CA PRO A 155 0.09 -15.37 9.26
C PRO A 155 0.12 -13.86 9.59
N PRO A 156 -0.36 -13.42 10.77
CA PRO A 156 -0.44 -12.00 11.09
C PRO A 156 0.89 -11.24 11.04
N ALA A 157 1.99 -11.86 11.48
CA ALA A 157 3.31 -11.23 11.42
C ALA A 157 3.73 -10.93 9.97
N THR A 158 3.48 -11.87 9.07
CA THR A 158 3.78 -11.73 7.64
C THR A 158 2.95 -10.62 6.99
N ARG A 159 1.66 -10.53 7.32
CA ARG A 159 0.79 -9.41 6.89
C ARG A 159 1.30 -8.07 7.40
N ALA A 160 1.78 -8.04 8.65
CA ALA A 160 2.35 -6.83 9.22
C ALA A 160 3.56 -6.36 8.41
N TRP A 161 4.52 -7.24 8.15
CA TRP A 161 5.73 -6.92 7.39
C TRP A 161 5.43 -6.48 5.94
N MET A 162 4.41 -7.06 5.31
CA MET A 162 3.94 -6.54 4.01
C MET A 162 3.50 -5.08 4.12
N HIS A 163 2.72 -4.67 5.13
CA HIS A 163 2.39 -3.25 5.33
C HIS A 163 3.64 -2.41 5.66
N ALA A 164 4.56 -2.92 6.47
CA ALA A 164 5.78 -2.16 6.80
C ALA A 164 6.69 -1.92 5.58
N SER A 165 6.68 -2.80 4.58
CA SER A 165 7.61 -2.76 3.45
C SER A 165 7.57 -1.45 2.65
N GLY A 166 6.39 -0.98 2.25
CA GLY A 166 6.22 0.30 1.55
C GLY A 166 6.71 1.47 2.40
N ALA A 167 6.33 1.51 3.68
CA ALA A 167 6.78 2.54 4.62
C ALA A 167 8.31 2.57 4.80
N ILE A 168 8.97 1.41 4.84
CA ILE A 168 10.43 1.30 4.94
C ILE A 168 11.08 1.83 3.65
N VAL A 169 10.64 1.34 2.49
CA VAL A 169 11.21 1.73 1.19
C VAL A 169 11.08 3.23 0.97
N SER A 170 9.93 3.83 1.28
CA SER A 170 9.74 5.28 1.15
C SER A 170 10.63 6.13 2.06
N LYS A 171 11.26 5.53 3.08
CA LYS A 171 12.26 6.22 3.92
C LYS A 171 13.66 6.00 3.42
N VAL A 172 13.97 4.81 2.92
CA VAL A 172 15.29 4.47 2.41
C VAL A 172 15.60 5.23 1.11
N VAL A 173 14.62 5.31 0.19
CA VAL A 173 14.81 5.89 -1.15
C VAL A 173 15.36 7.32 -1.12
N PRO A 174 14.78 8.29 -0.37
CA PRO A 174 15.33 9.66 -0.32
C PRO A 174 16.79 9.72 0.12
N PHE A 175 17.21 8.89 1.07
CA PHE A 175 18.61 8.88 1.52
C PHE A 175 19.55 8.21 0.52
N LEU A 176 19.11 7.15 -0.17
CA LEU A 176 19.91 6.57 -1.27
C LEU A 176 20.10 7.58 -2.40
N VAL A 177 19.05 8.31 -2.78
CA VAL A 177 19.16 9.34 -3.81
C VAL A 177 19.95 10.55 -3.32
N LEU A 178 19.90 10.90 -2.03
CA LEU A 178 20.78 11.91 -1.44
C LEU A 178 22.26 11.53 -1.58
N LEU A 179 22.62 10.27 -1.25
CA LEU A 179 24.00 9.80 -1.43
C LEU A 179 24.43 9.88 -2.89
N TYR A 180 23.53 9.51 -3.80
CA TYR A 180 23.77 9.66 -5.24
C TYR A 180 23.96 11.13 -5.65
N ALA A 181 23.11 12.05 -5.19
CA ALA A 181 23.19 13.47 -5.49
C ALA A 181 24.54 14.07 -5.05
N VAL A 182 25.01 13.70 -3.86
CA VAL A 182 26.35 14.09 -3.38
C VAL A 182 27.45 13.53 -4.27
N SER A 183 27.33 12.27 -4.73
CA SER A 183 28.35 11.62 -5.57
C SER A 183 28.52 12.28 -6.95
N ILE A 184 27.47 12.90 -7.49
CA ILE A 184 27.51 13.62 -8.77
C ILE A 184 27.67 15.14 -8.59
N ALA A 185 28.08 15.56 -7.39
CA ALA A 185 28.33 16.95 -7.01
C ALA A 185 27.13 17.87 -7.24
N CYS A 186 25.91 17.42 -6.93
CA CYS A 186 24.74 18.28 -6.92
C CYS A 186 24.92 19.46 -5.96
N ASP A 187 24.30 20.57 -6.32
CA ASP A 187 24.32 21.78 -5.50
C ASP A 187 23.68 21.57 -4.13
N ALA A 188 24.14 22.36 -3.16
CA ALA A 188 23.73 22.26 -1.76
C ALA A 188 22.21 22.37 -1.58
N TRP A 189 21.52 23.20 -2.36
CA TRP A 189 20.07 23.36 -2.25
C TRP A 189 19.32 22.04 -2.54
N ALA A 190 19.76 21.28 -3.53
CA ALA A 190 19.11 20.02 -3.90
C ALA A 190 19.38 18.94 -2.85
N VAL A 191 20.61 18.89 -2.33
CA VAL A 191 20.98 18.01 -1.22
C VAL A 191 20.14 18.33 0.03
N ILE A 192 19.97 19.60 0.36
CA ILE A 192 19.12 20.05 1.48
C ILE A 192 17.66 19.65 1.26
N VAL A 193 17.12 19.83 0.05
CA VAL A 193 15.75 19.43 -0.28
C VAL A 193 15.56 17.92 -0.12
N LEU A 194 16.47 17.09 -0.64
CA LEU A 194 16.43 15.64 -0.48
C LEU A 194 16.50 15.21 1.00
N ALA A 195 17.39 15.85 1.77
CA ALA A 195 17.52 15.61 3.21
C ALA A 195 16.22 15.98 3.94
N ALA A 196 15.66 17.14 3.63
CA ALA A 196 14.42 17.61 4.20
C ALA A 196 13.26 16.65 3.87
N ILE A 197 13.13 16.19 2.63
CA ILE A 197 12.10 15.21 2.23
C ILE A 197 12.24 13.91 3.05
N GLY A 198 13.45 13.36 3.16
CA GLY A 198 13.70 12.14 3.94
C GLY A 198 13.39 12.31 5.42
N ILE A 199 13.89 13.39 6.04
CA ILE A 199 13.69 13.69 7.46
C ILE A 199 12.22 13.98 7.76
N VAL A 200 11.57 14.85 6.98
CA VAL A 200 10.15 15.17 7.15
C VAL A 200 9.31 13.91 6.99
N SER A 201 9.60 13.06 6.01
CA SER A 201 8.92 11.76 5.84
C SER A 201 9.03 10.90 7.11
N ILE A 202 10.21 10.79 7.72
CA ILE A 202 10.39 10.06 8.99
C ILE A 202 9.61 10.72 10.13
N VAL A 203 9.73 12.05 10.30
CA VAL A 203 9.11 12.79 11.39
C VAL A 203 7.58 12.71 11.31
N THR A 204 7.01 12.92 10.13
CA THR A 204 5.57 12.78 9.90
C THR A 204 5.10 11.38 10.25
N ASP A 205 5.92 10.36 9.94
CA ASP A 205 5.55 8.98 10.23
C ASP A 205 5.59 8.70 11.74
N VAL A 206 6.62 9.15 12.46
CA VAL A 206 6.71 8.98 13.92
C VAL A 206 5.56 9.69 14.64
N LEU A 207 5.20 10.90 14.20
CA LEU A 207 4.22 11.74 14.88
C LEU A 207 2.76 11.37 14.54
N PHE A 208 2.48 10.96 13.29
CA PHE A 208 1.10 10.84 12.79
C PHE A 208 0.73 9.43 12.25
N SER A 209 1.70 8.59 11.91
CA SER A 209 1.45 7.32 11.18
C SER A 209 0.68 6.26 11.94
N VAL A 210 0.80 6.27 13.27
CA VAL A 210 0.10 5.31 14.15
C VAL A 210 -1.44 5.41 14.05
N LYS A 211 -1.97 6.49 13.45
CA LYS A 211 -3.42 6.74 13.33
C LYS A 211 -4.03 6.47 11.95
N ALA A 212 -3.26 6.49 10.85
CA ALA A 212 -3.84 6.34 9.50
C ALA A 212 -2.97 5.61 8.46
N SER A 213 -1.68 5.37 8.72
CA SER A 213 -0.73 4.86 7.71
C SER A 213 -0.41 3.36 7.91
N ASP A 214 0.50 2.83 7.11
CA ASP A 214 0.96 1.44 7.15
C ASP A 214 1.44 1.00 8.52
N TRP A 215 2.05 1.88 9.33
CA TRP A 215 2.43 1.50 10.69
C TRP A 215 1.23 1.20 11.59
N LYS A 216 0.09 1.85 11.38
CA LYS A 216 -1.16 1.46 12.06
C LYS A 216 -1.58 0.05 11.65
N ARG A 217 -1.44 -0.29 10.37
CA ARG A 217 -1.77 -1.62 9.85
C ARG A 217 -0.78 -2.66 10.39
N TYR A 218 0.52 -2.40 10.31
CA TYR A 218 1.58 -3.19 10.93
C TYR A 218 1.30 -3.45 12.41
N ALA A 219 1.10 -2.40 13.21
CA ALA A 219 0.86 -2.54 14.65
C ALA A 219 -0.40 -3.35 14.95
N ARG A 220 -1.46 -3.19 14.14
CA ARG A 220 -2.69 -3.99 14.27
C ARG A 220 -2.46 -5.47 14.01
N GLU A 221 -1.73 -5.80 12.95
CA GLU A 221 -1.45 -7.20 12.60
C GLU A 221 -0.41 -7.82 13.57
N MET A 222 0.61 -7.07 14.02
CA MET A 222 1.55 -7.52 15.05
C MET A 222 0.88 -7.78 16.41
N ARG A 223 -0.14 -7.02 16.78
CA ARG A 223 -0.94 -7.31 17.98
C ARG A 223 -1.67 -8.65 17.89
N LEU A 224 -2.01 -9.10 16.69
CA LEU A 224 -2.58 -10.43 16.48
C LEU A 224 -1.50 -11.51 16.51
N ALA A 225 -0.29 -11.23 16.01
CA ALA A 225 0.83 -12.17 16.02
C ALA A 225 1.35 -12.51 17.43
N ARG A 226 1.15 -11.60 18.39
CA ARG A 226 1.59 -11.77 19.79
C ARG A 226 0.57 -12.48 20.69
N ARG A 227 -0.57 -12.88 20.14
CA ARG A 227 -1.65 -13.58 20.85
C ARG A 227 -1.70 -15.02 20.39
#